data_AF-A0A7S2HC84-F1
#
_entry.id   AF-A0A7S2HC84-F1
#
_cell.length_a   1.000
_cell.length_b   1.000
_cell.length_c   1.000
_cell.angle_alpha   90.00
_cell.angle_beta   90.00
_cell.angle_gamma   90.00
#
_symmetry.space_group_name_H-M   'P 1'
#
loop_
_entity.id
_entity.type
_entity.pdbx_description
1 polymer ?
#
loop_
_entity_poly.entity_id
_entity_poly.type
_entity_poly.pdbx_seq_one_letter_code
_entity_poly.pdbx_strand_id
1 'polypeptide(L)'
;DGRMFALDLDTGASKWETRVADTIGPDCHSVGVSEGVMVTGADGGPMGGNKKVVAVNASNGQVLWTFQPDNQLWNIMPMFTGNGSLLFQDQVGGAYHLDLF
;
A
#
# COMPACT_ATOMS: atom_id res chain seq x y z
N ASP A 1 4.71 -12.89 -1.19
CA ASP A 1 6.13 -12.53 -1.41
C ASP A 1 6.41 -11.06 -1.08
N GLY A 2 5.38 -10.24 -0.87
CA GLY A 2 5.51 -8.90 -0.29
C GLY A 2 6.26 -7.93 -1.18
N ARG A 3 5.99 -8.02 -2.48
CA ARG A 3 6.62 -7.19 -3.48
C ARG A 3 5.64 -6.19 -4.07
N MET A 4 6.12 -4.97 -4.23
CA MET A 4 5.53 -3.98 -5.12
C MET A 4 6.45 -3.87 -6.33
N PHE A 5 5.87 -3.67 -7.50
CA PHE A 5 6.62 -3.55 -8.74
C PHE A 5 5.88 -2.64 -9.71
N ALA A 6 6.65 -2.03 -10.61
CA ALA A 6 6.10 -1.37 -11.77
C ALA A 6 6.60 -2.07 -13.03
N LEU A 7 5.70 -2.19 -14.00
CA LEU A 7 6.02 -2.73 -15.31
C LEU A 7 5.98 -1.61 -16.34
N ASP A 8 6.79 -1.76 -17.36
CA ASP A 8 6.61 -1.06 -18.61
C ASP A 8 5.37 -1.60 -19.33
N LEU A 9 4.45 -0.72 -19.72
CA LEU A 9 3.15 -1.14 -20.26
C LEU A 9 3.26 -1.74 -21.66
N ASP A 10 4.22 -1.26 -22.45
CA ASP A 10 4.39 -1.71 -23.84
C ASP A 10 5.10 -3.07 -23.90
N THR A 11 6.06 -3.29 -23.00
CA THR A 11 6.94 -4.47 -23.05
C THR A 11 6.65 -5.50 -21.96
N GLY A 12 5.94 -5.12 -20.89
CA GLY A 12 5.78 -5.93 -19.68
C GLY A 12 7.06 -6.08 -18.86
N ALA A 13 8.15 -5.40 -19.22
CA ALA A 13 9.41 -5.48 -18.50
C ALA A 13 9.32 -4.79 -17.13
N SER A 14 9.98 -5.35 -16.11
CA SER A 14 10.05 -4.70 -14.80
C SER A 14 10.85 -3.40 -14.88
N LYS A 15 10.22 -2.29 -14.48
CA LYS A 15 10.89 -1.00 -14.27
C LYS A 15 11.60 -0.96 -12.93
N TRP A 16 10.94 -1.49 -11.91
CA TRP A 16 11.49 -1.68 -10.58
C TRP A 16 10.67 -2.72 -9.82
N GLU A 17 11.30 -3.30 -8.80
CA GLU A 17 10.69 -4.21 -7.84
C GLU A 17 11.23 -3.88 -6.46
N THR A 18 10.37 -3.89 -5.45
CA THR A 18 10.74 -3.62 -4.06
C THR A 18 10.00 -4.57 -3.14
N ARG A 19 10.77 -5.28 -2.31
CA ARG A 19 10.22 -6.10 -1.23
C ARG A 19 9.86 -5.20 -0.05
N VAL A 20 8.58 -5.02 0.19
CA VAL A 20 7.99 -4.19 1.26
C VAL A 20 7.58 -4.97 2.49
N ALA A 21 7.46 -6.30 2.37
CA ALA A 21 7.22 -7.20 3.50
C ALA A 21 7.70 -8.62 3.21
N ASP A 22 7.85 -9.44 4.24
CA ASP A 22 8.13 -10.88 4.07
C ASP A 22 6.88 -11.68 3.74
N THR A 23 5.73 -11.23 4.27
CA THR A 23 4.42 -11.85 4.09
C THR A 23 3.38 -10.79 3.76
N ILE A 24 2.32 -11.20 3.06
CA ILE A 24 1.17 -10.36 2.74
C ILE A 24 -0.08 -11.14 3.14
N GLY A 25 -1.04 -10.44 3.74
CA GLY A 25 -2.33 -11.02 4.04
C GLY A 25 -3.08 -11.44 2.76
N PRO A 26 -3.86 -12.53 2.78
CA PRO A 26 -4.75 -12.84 1.67
C PRO A 26 -5.78 -11.71 1.47
N ASP A 27 -6.40 -11.68 0.29
CA ASP A 27 -7.51 -10.77 -0.04
C ASP A 27 -7.20 -9.26 0.08
N CYS A 28 -5.93 -8.87 -0.08
CA CYS A 28 -5.47 -7.49 -0.03
C CYS A 28 -5.12 -6.99 -1.43
N HIS A 29 -6.13 -6.64 -2.22
CA HIS A 29 -6.01 -6.50 -3.68
C HIS A 29 -6.12 -5.09 -4.24
N SER A 30 -5.93 -4.05 -3.42
CA SER A 30 -5.93 -2.69 -3.96
C SER A 30 -4.55 -2.05 -3.84
N VAL A 31 -4.23 -1.26 -4.87
CA VAL A 31 -3.10 -0.36 -4.88
C VAL A 31 -3.64 0.99 -5.33
N GLY A 32 -3.34 2.03 -4.55
CA GLY A 32 -3.64 3.40 -4.93
C GLY A 32 -2.37 4.06 -5.46
N VAL A 33 -2.49 4.88 -6.50
CA VAL A 33 -1.38 5.71 -6.99
C VAL A 33 -1.88 7.13 -7.22
N SER A 34 -1.21 8.11 -6.63
CA SER A 34 -1.44 9.52 -6.92
C SER A 34 -0.17 10.32 -6.67
N GLU A 35 0.07 11.34 -7.50
CA GLU A 35 1.18 12.31 -7.32
C GLU A 35 2.55 11.65 -7.06
N GLY A 36 2.82 10.51 -7.71
CA GLY A 36 4.09 9.79 -7.58
C GLY A 36 4.21 8.92 -6.31
N VAL A 37 3.15 8.76 -5.53
CA VAL A 37 3.07 7.90 -4.35
C VAL A 37 2.17 6.71 -4.65
N MET A 38 2.70 5.49 -4.49
CA MET A 38 1.99 4.23 -4.65
C MET A 38 1.81 3.56 -3.29
N VAL A 39 0.58 3.21 -2.93
CA VAL A 39 0.20 2.79 -1.57
C VAL A 39 -0.59 1.48 -1.59
N THR A 40 -0.28 0.58 -0.66
CA THR A 40 -1.05 -0.65 -0.44
C THR A 40 -0.89 -1.16 0.99
N GLY A 41 -1.67 -2.19 1.35
CA GLY A 41 -1.53 -2.92 2.60
C GLY A 41 -0.39 -3.95 2.51
N ALA A 42 0.38 -4.08 3.58
CA ALA A 42 1.51 -5.01 3.67
C ALA A 42 1.67 -5.60 5.10
N ASP A 43 2.62 -6.52 5.23
CA ASP A 43 2.96 -7.22 6.47
C ASP A 43 1.78 -8.05 7.01
N GLY A 44 1.66 -9.27 6.47
CA GLY A 44 0.57 -10.19 6.77
C GLY A 44 0.42 -10.48 8.26
N GLY A 45 -0.82 -10.42 8.75
CA GLY A 45 -1.17 -10.76 10.13
C GLY A 45 -1.27 -12.27 10.37
N PRO A 46 -1.17 -12.72 11.64
CA PRO A 46 -1.27 -14.15 11.99
C PRO A 46 -2.65 -14.75 11.73
N MET A 47 -3.69 -13.91 11.61
CA MET A 47 -5.07 -14.33 11.33
C MET A 47 -5.51 -13.95 9.90
N GLY A 48 -4.57 -13.60 9.03
CA GLY A 48 -4.86 -12.95 7.74
C GLY A 48 -4.79 -11.43 7.84
N GLY A 49 -5.27 -10.76 6.79
CA GLY A 49 -5.17 -9.30 6.64
C GLY A 49 -3.73 -8.77 6.68
N ASN A 50 -3.59 -7.44 6.57
CA ASN A 50 -2.32 -6.73 6.66
C ASN A 50 -2.26 -5.88 7.93
N LYS A 51 -1.07 -5.78 8.53
CA LYS A 51 -0.86 -4.96 9.74
C LYS A 51 -0.33 -3.57 9.41
N LYS A 52 0.10 -3.33 8.17
CA LYS A 52 0.72 -2.07 7.77
C LYS A 52 0.12 -1.56 6.48
N VAL A 53 0.17 -0.25 6.31
CA VAL A 53 0.11 0.44 5.02
C VAL A 53 1.54 0.83 4.66
N VAL A 54 1.94 0.58 3.41
CA VAL A 54 3.25 0.97 2.90
C VAL A 54 3.07 1.86 1.69
N ALA A 55 3.92 2.87 1.58
CA ALA A 55 4.03 3.72 0.41
C ALA A 55 5.41 3.64 -0.21
N VAL A 56 5.43 3.58 -1.53
CA VAL A 56 6.65 3.65 -2.33
C VAL A 56 6.55 4.79 -3.33
N ASN A 57 7.69 5.34 -3.73
CA ASN A 57 7.78 6.25 -4.84
C ASN A 57 7.48 5.49 -6.14
N ALA A 58 6.46 5.91 -6.87
CA ALA A 58 5.97 5.23 -8.06
C ALA A 58 7.00 5.18 -9.21
N SER A 59 7.97 6.09 -9.24
CA SER A 59 8.97 6.17 -10.31
C SER A 59 10.15 5.21 -10.11
N ASN A 60 10.49 4.87 -8.87
CA ASN A 60 11.71 4.11 -8.57
C ASN A 60 11.55 3.00 -7.51
N GLY A 61 10.36 2.84 -6.93
CA GLY A 61 10.07 1.79 -5.94
C GLY A 61 10.58 2.07 -4.53
N GLN A 62 11.28 3.19 -4.29
CA GLN A 62 11.83 3.48 -2.97
C GLN A 62 10.72 3.61 -1.93
N VAL A 63 10.84 2.89 -0.81
CA VAL A 63 9.92 3.03 0.33
C VAL A 63 9.98 4.46 0.85
N LEU A 64 8.83 5.12 0.88
CA LEU A 64 8.66 6.48 1.38
C LEU A 64 8.31 6.46 2.86
N TRP A 65 7.32 5.65 3.22
CA TRP A 65 6.87 5.52 4.60
C TRP A 65 6.12 4.21 4.83
N THR A 66 5.90 3.92 6.11
CA THR A 66 5.08 2.80 6.57
C THR A 66 4.27 3.27 7.76
N PHE A 67 2.99 2.90 7.76
CA PHE A 67 2.05 3.24 8.82
C PHE A 67 1.43 1.95 9.37
N GLN A 68 1.32 1.85 10.69
CA GLN A 68 0.64 0.74 11.35
C GLN A 68 -0.68 1.24 11.94
N PRO A 69 -1.84 0.90 11.34
CA PRO A 69 -3.14 1.15 11.95
C PRO A 69 -3.34 0.35 13.24
N ASP A 70 -4.35 0.74 14.02
CA ASP A 70 -4.70 0.09 15.29
C ASP A 70 -5.25 -1.32 15.07
N ASN A 71 -5.92 -1.55 13.93
CA ASN A 71 -6.49 -2.84 13.56
C ASN A 71 -6.00 -3.29 12.18
N GLN A 72 -6.10 -4.60 11.92
CA GLN A 72 -5.73 -5.17 10.64
C GLN A 72 -6.60 -4.63 9.50
N LEU A 73 -5.98 -4.62 8.32
CA LEU A 73 -6.56 -4.21 7.07
C LEU A 73 -6.97 -5.45 6.28
N TRP A 74 -8.27 -5.58 6.07
CA TRP A 74 -8.85 -6.50 5.10
C TRP A 74 -9.35 -5.68 3.93
N ASN A 75 -8.97 -6.07 2.71
CA ASN A 75 -9.42 -5.36 1.51
C ASN A 75 -9.20 -3.84 1.63
N ILE A 76 -7.98 -3.39 2.00
CA ILE A 76 -7.65 -1.97 2.06
C ILE A 76 -8.16 -1.29 0.79
N MET A 77 -8.68 -0.06 0.88
CA MET A 77 -9.09 0.73 -0.29
C MET A 77 -8.48 2.13 -0.13
N PRO A 78 -7.20 2.31 -0.50
CA PRO A 78 -6.53 3.60 -0.39
C PRO A 78 -7.19 4.58 -1.36
N MET A 79 -7.82 5.61 -0.81
CA MET A 79 -8.47 6.67 -1.56
C MET A 79 -7.67 7.96 -1.38
N PHE A 80 -7.02 8.41 -2.46
CA PHE A 80 -6.43 9.73 -2.47
C PHE A 80 -7.52 10.77 -2.62
N THR A 81 -7.57 11.71 -1.69
CA THR A 81 -8.56 12.80 -1.66
C THR A 81 -8.07 14.08 -2.34
N GLY A 82 -6.86 14.06 -2.90
CA GLY A 82 -6.16 15.24 -3.45
C GLY A 82 -5.37 15.98 -2.36
N ASN A 83 -4.55 16.95 -2.77
CA ASN A 83 -3.73 17.76 -1.87
C ASN A 83 -2.84 16.92 -0.92
N GLY A 84 -2.28 15.81 -1.41
CA GLY A 84 -1.43 14.96 -0.59
C GLY A 84 -2.13 14.26 0.57
N SER A 85 -3.42 13.96 0.47
CA SER A 85 -4.15 13.23 1.53
C SER A 85 -4.60 11.85 1.09
N LEU A 86 -4.63 10.91 2.05
CA LEU A 86 -5.03 9.52 1.87
C LEU A 86 -6.06 9.12 2.93
N LEU A 87 -7.17 8.55 2.47
CA LEU A 87 -8.18 7.88 3.31
C LEU A 87 -8.13 6.36 3.11
N PHE A 88 -8.30 5.62 4.20
CA PHE A 88 -8.61 4.19 4.17
C PHE A 88 -9.32 3.77 5.46
N GLN A 89 -9.88 2.56 5.47
CA GLN A 89 -10.53 1.98 6.64
C GLN A 89 -9.86 0.68 7.08
N ASP A 90 -9.97 0.38 8.37
CA ASP A 90 -9.63 -0.93 8.93
C ASP A 90 -10.86 -1.85 9.05
N GLN A 91 -10.61 -3.09 9.45
CA GLN A 91 -11.64 -4.13 9.52
C GLN A 91 -12.76 -3.88 10.54
N VAL A 92 -12.57 -2.98 11.51
CA VAL A 92 -13.58 -2.66 12.53
C VAL A 92 -14.31 -1.35 12.21
N GLY A 93 -14.08 -0.77 11.02
CA GLY A 93 -14.70 0.47 10.57
C GLY A 93 -13.98 1.73 11.03
N GLY A 94 -12.79 1.62 11.63
CA GLY A 94 -11.93 2.76 11.91
C GLY A 94 -11.48 3.40 10.59
N ALA A 95 -11.67 4.70 10.45
CA ALA A 95 -11.25 5.46 9.27
C ALA A 95 -10.00 6.28 9.60
N TYR A 96 -9.00 6.19 8.71
CA TYR A 96 -7.72 6.88 8.84
C TYR A 96 -7.62 7.92 7.74
N HIS A 97 -7.20 9.13 8.13
CA HIS A 97 -6.84 10.22 7.22
C HIS A 97 -5.38 10.56 7.47
N LEU A 98 -4.55 10.39 6.44
CA LEU A 98 -3.12 10.68 6.50
C LEU A 98 -2.82 11.86 5.58
N ASP A 99 -2.15 12.87 6.14
CA ASP A 99 -1.49 13.93 5.37
C ASP A 99 -0.09 13.43 4.96
N LEU A 100 0.20 13.46 3.67
CA LEU A 100 1.42 12.91 3.07
C LEU A 100 2.52 13.95 2.88
N PHE A 101 2.19 15.25 2.98
CA PHE A 101 3.08 16.40 2.80
C PHE A 101 2.81 17.48 3.86
#